data_AF-A0A5C7QKN7-F1
#
_entry.id   AF-A0A5C7QKN7-F1
#
_cell.length_a   1.000
_cell.length_b   1.000
_cell.length_c   1.000
_cell.angle_alpha   90.00
_cell.angle_beta   90.00
_cell.angle_gamma   90.00
#
_symmetry.space_group_name_H-M   'P 1'
#
loop_
_entity.id
_entity.type
_entity.pdbx_description
1 polymer ?
#
loop_
_entity_poly.entity_id
_entity_poly.type
_entity_poly.pdbx_seq_one_letter_code
_entity_poly.pdbx_strand_id
1 'polypeptide(L)'
;MLLMNLFQHLLMSLGLGLLIYLLIQNQQLQGQLAAVYTLQQGSTESMSKTLIPLTEKLEAIDLVISKLSQEAEANQNKKLANLQKRLDLYKTLAVLNQVELLRVEAKGVEAADKLASTKKIIWSAGEALADKKTRLQALMGPIDKLMEAWKAGDLSPTTDTVRKELEAVLGELGND
;
A
#
# COMPACT_ATOMS: atom_id res chain seq x y z
N MET A 1 100.62 -24.98 -2.44
CA MET A 1 99.86 -24.15 -3.41
C MET A 1 98.65 -24.88 -4.00
N LEU A 2 98.77 -26.13 -4.47
CA LEU A 2 97.66 -26.91 -5.06
C LEU A 2 96.45 -27.13 -4.13
N LEU A 3 96.67 -27.41 -2.84
CA LEU A 3 95.58 -27.71 -1.89
C LEU A 3 94.66 -26.50 -1.62
N MET A 4 95.23 -25.30 -1.58
CA MET A 4 94.49 -24.05 -1.34
C MET A 4 93.61 -23.68 -2.53
N ASN A 5 94.11 -23.92 -3.75
CA ASN A 5 93.37 -23.67 -4.99
C ASN A 5 92.18 -24.64 -5.13
N LEU A 6 92.37 -25.91 -4.73
CA LEU A 6 91.30 -26.91 -4.74
C LEU A 6 90.16 -26.55 -3.78
N PHE A 7 90.51 -26.08 -2.57
CA PHE A 7 89.52 -25.67 -1.57
C PHE A 7 88.75 -24.41 -2.00
N GLN A 8 89.42 -23.46 -2.64
CA GLN A 8 88.81 -22.26 -3.21
C GLN A 8 87.82 -22.59 -4.34
N HIS A 9 88.18 -23.52 -5.24
CA HIS A 9 87.27 -24.00 -6.28
C HIS A 9 86.06 -24.73 -5.71
N LEU A 10 86.26 -25.53 -4.65
CA LEU A 10 85.17 -26.25 -3.99
C LEU A 10 84.18 -25.29 -3.33
N LEU A 11 84.68 -24.28 -2.60
CA LEU A 11 83.89 -23.19 -2.04
C LEU A 11 83.16 -22.36 -3.09
N MET A 12 83.83 -22.02 -4.20
CA MET A 12 83.21 -21.28 -5.30
C MET A 12 82.11 -22.11 -5.98
N SER A 13 82.32 -23.41 -6.18
CA SER A 13 81.30 -24.29 -6.76
C SER A 13 80.08 -24.46 -5.85
N LEU A 14 80.30 -24.55 -4.54
CA LEU A 14 79.25 -24.66 -3.53
C LEU A 14 78.45 -23.35 -3.44
N GLY A 15 79.16 -22.21 -3.46
CA GLY A 15 78.57 -20.88 -3.49
C GLY A 15 77.75 -20.63 -4.76
N LEU A 16 78.23 -21.08 -5.92
CA LEU A 16 77.48 -21.01 -7.17
C LEU A 16 76.20 -21.87 -7.11
N GLY A 17 76.31 -23.08 -6.56
CA GLY A 17 75.17 -23.98 -6.37
C GLY A 17 74.09 -23.39 -5.46
N LEU A 18 74.50 -22.75 -4.36
CA LEU A 18 73.60 -22.02 -3.46
C LEU A 18 72.94 -20.83 -4.14
N LEU A 19 73.69 -20.05 -4.93
CA LEU A 19 73.15 -18.93 -5.70
C LEU A 19 72.10 -19.39 -6.71
N ILE A 20 72.38 -20.46 -7.45
CA ILE A 20 71.44 -21.04 -8.41
C ILE A 20 70.18 -21.54 -7.69
N TYR A 21 70.34 -22.23 -6.56
CA TYR A 21 69.22 -22.71 -5.76
C TYR A 21 68.33 -21.57 -5.24
N LEU A 22 68.93 -20.49 -4.71
CA LEU A 22 68.20 -19.31 -4.25
C LEU A 22 67.48 -18.60 -5.41
N LEU A 23 68.09 -18.56 -6.60
CA LEU A 23 67.50 -17.97 -7.79
C LEU A 23 66.24 -18.73 -8.22
N ILE A 24 66.31 -20.07 -8.22
CA ILE A 24 65.18 -20.95 -8.53
C ILE A 24 64.06 -20.78 -7.49
N GLN A 25 64.39 -20.75 -6.20
CA GLN A 25 63.38 -20.52 -5.16
C GLN A 25 62.70 -19.15 -5.29
N ASN A 26 63.46 -18.10 -5.61
CA ASN A 26 62.90 -16.76 -5.75
C ASN A 26 61.95 -16.67 -6.95
N GLN A 27 62.28 -17.32 -8.07
CA GLN A 27 61.37 -17.43 -9.22
C GLN A 27 60.08 -18.20 -8.88
N GLN A 28 60.18 -19.29 -8.11
CA GLN A 28 58.99 -20.04 -7.66
C GLN A 28 58.09 -19.20 -6.75
N LEU A 29 58.67 -18.46 -5.80
CA LEU A 29 57.94 -17.56 -4.91
C LEU A 29 57.21 -16.46 -5.68
N GLN A 30 57.86 -15.85 -6.67
CA GLN A 30 57.23 -14.86 -7.54
C GLN A 30 56.06 -15.45 -8.34
N GLY A 31 56.19 -16.67 -8.83
CA GLY A 31 55.12 -17.40 -9.51
C GLY A 31 53.92 -17.68 -8.59
N GLN A 32 54.17 -18.11 -7.36
CA GLN A 32 53.11 -18.36 -6.37
C GLN A 32 52.40 -17.06 -5.96
N LEU A 33 53.14 -15.96 -5.76
CA LEU A 33 52.57 -14.64 -5.48
C LEU A 33 51.65 -14.16 -6.61
N ALA A 34 52.08 -14.29 -7.87
CA ALA A 34 51.25 -13.94 -9.02
C ALA A 34 49.97 -14.80 -9.10
N ALA A 35 50.05 -16.10 -8.79
CA ALA A 35 48.90 -16.98 -8.72
C ALA A 35 47.91 -16.58 -7.60
N VAL A 36 48.41 -16.15 -6.44
CA VAL A 36 47.55 -15.65 -5.35
C VAL A 36 46.87 -14.35 -5.74
N TYR A 37 47.58 -13.40 -6.35
CA TYR A 37 47.00 -12.14 -6.81
C TYR A 37 45.89 -12.34 -7.84
N THR A 38 46.09 -13.24 -8.80
CA THR A 38 45.09 -13.56 -9.84
C THR A 38 43.86 -14.25 -9.25
N LEU A 39 44.02 -15.17 -8.29
CA LEU A 39 42.91 -15.77 -7.55
C LEU A 39 42.13 -14.74 -6.73
N GLN A 40 42.82 -13.81 -6.06
CA GLN A 40 42.18 -12.74 -5.29
C GLN A 40 41.37 -11.79 -6.18
N GLN A 41 41.93 -11.39 -7.33
CA GLN A 41 41.22 -10.57 -8.30
C GLN A 41 40.00 -11.31 -8.86
N GLY A 42 40.15 -12.57 -9.27
CA GLY A 42 39.03 -13.38 -9.77
C GLY A 42 37.92 -13.57 -8.73
N SER A 43 38.28 -13.76 -7.46
CA SER A 43 37.32 -13.85 -6.35
C SER A 43 36.59 -12.52 -6.12
N THR A 44 37.30 -11.40 -6.20
CA THR A 44 36.73 -10.06 -5.98
C THR A 44 35.80 -9.67 -7.14
N GLU A 45 36.19 -9.99 -8.37
CA GLU A 45 35.37 -9.76 -9.56
C GLU A 45 34.12 -10.66 -9.56
N SER A 46 34.27 -11.94 -9.17
CA SER A 46 33.15 -12.86 -8.94
C SER A 46 32.18 -12.35 -7.87
N MET A 47 32.68 -11.91 -6.71
CA MET A 47 31.86 -11.31 -5.66
C MET A 47 31.15 -10.05 -6.14
N SER A 48 31.85 -9.16 -6.84
CA SER A 48 31.27 -7.92 -7.38
C SER A 48 30.15 -8.21 -8.38
N LYS A 49 30.38 -9.13 -9.33
CA LYS A 49 29.39 -9.57 -10.33
C LYS A 49 28.18 -10.27 -9.72
N THR A 50 28.30 -10.83 -8.52
CA THR A 50 27.22 -11.58 -7.88
C THR A 50 26.46 -10.73 -6.87
N LEU A 51 27.17 -9.95 -6.05
CA LEU A 51 26.61 -9.20 -4.94
C LEU A 51 25.94 -7.90 -5.40
N ILE A 52 26.51 -7.17 -6.36
CA ILE A 52 25.90 -5.92 -6.85
C ILE A 52 24.49 -6.17 -7.42
N PRO A 53 24.28 -7.13 -8.34
CA PRO A 53 22.94 -7.42 -8.84
C PRO A 53 22.00 -7.99 -7.78
N LEU A 54 22.54 -8.65 -6.75
CA LEU A 54 21.73 -9.14 -5.63
C LEU A 54 21.20 -7.99 -4.79
N THR A 55 22.03 -6.99 -4.51
CA THR A 55 21.65 -5.77 -3.79
C THR A 55 20.59 -5.00 -4.58
N GLU A 56 20.77 -4.80 -5.89
CA GLU A 56 19.76 -4.15 -6.75
C GLU A 56 18.43 -4.90 -6.74
N LYS A 57 18.46 -6.23 -6.75
CA LYS A 57 17.24 -7.06 -6.65
C LYS A 57 16.56 -6.94 -5.29
N LEU A 58 17.31 -6.85 -4.20
CA LEU A 58 16.77 -6.66 -2.85
C LEU A 58 16.09 -5.29 -2.72
N GLU A 59 16.73 -4.23 -3.20
CA GLU A 59 16.13 -2.89 -3.22
C GLU A 59 14.84 -2.84 -4.07
N ALA A 60 14.82 -3.53 -5.21
CA ALA A 60 13.63 -3.65 -6.03
C ALA A 60 12.50 -4.41 -5.32
N ILE A 61 12.82 -5.47 -4.56
CA ILE A 61 11.84 -6.22 -3.75
C ILE A 61 11.27 -5.32 -2.64
N ASP A 62 12.11 -4.60 -1.91
CA ASP A 62 11.67 -3.68 -0.85
C ASP A 62 10.74 -2.59 -1.39
N LEU A 63 11.03 -2.06 -2.59
CA LEU A 63 10.16 -1.09 -3.26
C LEU A 63 8.79 -1.70 -3.61
N VAL A 64 8.76 -2.95 -4.10
CA VAL A 64 7.51 -3.65 -4.43
C VAL A 64 6.71 -3.96 -3.16
N ILE A 65 7.36 -4.42 -2.09
CA ILE A 65 6.71 -4.68 -0.79
C ILE A 65 6.10 -3.40 -0.23
N SER A 66 6.84 -2.29 -0.27
CA SER A 66 6.35 -0.98 0.18
C SER A 66 5.12 -0.52 -0.62
N LYS A 67 5.15 -0.66 -1.95
CA LYS A 67 3.99 -0.35 -2.81
C LYS A 67 2.78 -1.24 -2.50
N LEU A 68 2.98 -2.55 -2.36
CA LEU A 68 1.91 -3.49 -2.02
C LEU A 68 1.31 -3.18 -0.64
N SER A 69 2.12 -2.80 0.34
CA SER A 69 1.64 -2.39 1.67
C SER A 69 0.78 -1.12 1.59
N GLN A 70 1.25 -0.09 0.86
CA GLN A 70 0.48 1.13 0.67
C GLN A 70 -0.83 0.89 -0.09
N GLU A 71 -0.81 0.04 -1.11
CA GLU A 71 -2.02 -0.34 -1.85
C GLU A 71 -3.00 -1.11 -0.97
N ALA A 72 -2.51 -2.02 -0.12
CA ALA A 72 -3.35 -2.74 0.83
C ALA A 72 -4.01 -1.81 1.85
N GLU A 73 -3.25 -0.87 2.43
CA GLU A 73 -3.77 0.15 3.34
C GLU A 73 -4.77 1.08 2.64
N ALA A 74 -4.45 1.54 1.42
CA ALA A 74 -5.36 2.36 0.63
C ALA A 74 -6.67 1.63 0.31
N ASN A 75 -6.60 0.32 0.00
CA ASN A 75 -7.78 -0.50 -0.26
C ASN A 75 -8.61 -0.74 1.01
N GLN A 76 -7.97 -0.97 2.17
CA GLN A 76 -8.67 -1.06 3.45
C GLN A 76 -9.36 0.25 3.81
N ASN A 77 -8.69 1.39 3.64
CA ASN A 77 -9.25 2.71 3.91
C ASN A 77 -10.42 3.03 2.98
N LYS A 78 -10.34 2.67 1.70
CA LYS A 78 -11.47 2.77 0.75
C LYS A 78 -12.65 1.92 1.20
N LYS A 79 -12.42 0.68 1.62
CA LYS A 79 -13.46 -0.23 2.12
C LYS A 79 -14.13 0.32 3.39
N LEU A 80 -13.35 0.83 4.34
CA LEU A 80 -13.86 1.48 5.54
C LEU A 80 -14.69 2.72 5.21
N ALA A 81 -14.21 3.56 4.28
CA ALA A 81 -14.97 4.72 3.82
C ALA A 81 -16.30 4.32 3.17
N ASN A 82 -16.33 3.28 2.33
CA ASN A 82 -17.58 2.77 1.75
C ASN A 82 -18.54 2.20 2.81
N LEU A 83 -18.03 1.45 3.79
CA LEU A 83 -18.84 0.96 4.91
C LEU A 83 -19.43 2.11 5.74
N GLN A 84 -18.64 3.16 6.00
CA GLN A 84 -19.11 4.35 6.71
C GLN A 84 -20.23 5.06 5.95
N LYS A 85 -20.07 5.25 4.62
CA LYS A 85 -21.12 5.83 3.77
C LYS A 85 -22.41 5.01 3.82
N ARG A 86 -22.33 3.68 3.75
CA ARG A 86 -23.49 2.78 3.88
C ARG A 86 -24.15 2.90 5.25
N LEU A 87 -23.35 2.94 6.32
CA LEU A 87 -23.86 3.08 7.68
C LEU A 87 -24.65 4.38 7.86
N ASP A 88 -24.17 5.49 7.30
CA ASP A 88 -24.84 6.79 7.42
C ASP A 88 -26.18 6.84 6.65
N LEU A 89 -26.28 6.17 5.49
CA LEU A 89 -27.55 5.98 4.80
C LEU A 89 -28.52 5.08 5.59
N TYR A 90 -28.04 3.99 6.20
CA TYR A 90 -28.87 3.14 7.07
C TYR A 90 -29.41 3.89 8.30
N LYS A 91 -28.59 4.74 8.93
CA LYS A 91 -29.04 5.62 10.02
C LYS A 91 -30.15 6.55 9.54
N THR A 92 -30.03 7.08 8.32
CA THR A 92 -31.06 7.92 7.72
C THR A 92 -32.37 7.16 7.52
N LEU A 93 -32.31 5.91 7.02
CA LEU A 93 -33.49 5.04 6.92
C LEU A 93 -34.14 4.78 8.29
N ALA A 94 -33.34 4.56 9.34
CA ALA A 94 -33.87 4.39 10.69
C ALA A 94 -34.59 5.64 11.19
N VAL A 95 -34.08 6.84 10.89
CA VAL A 95 -34.78 8.09 11.21
C VAL A 95 -36.08 8.21 10.41
N LEU A 96 -36.10 7.84 9.13
CA LEU A 96 -37.33 7.84 8.33
C LEU A 96 -38.39 6.89 8.88
N ASN A 97 -38.00 5.74 9.44
CA ASN A 97 -38.94 4.85 10.12
C ASN A 97 -39.53 5.49 11.40
N GLN A 98 -38.71 6.22 12.16
CA GLN A 98 -39.20 6.97 13.34
C GLN A 98 -40.14 8.12 12.93
N VAL A 99 -39.81 8.82 11.85
CA VAL A 99 -40.68 9.85 11.25
C VAL A 99 -42.03 9.25 10.87
N GLU A 100 -42.02 8.09 10.22
CA GLU A 100 -43.24 7.44 9.78
C GLU A 100 -44.10 6.95 10.95
N LEU A 101 -43.46 6.48 12.03
CA LEU A 101 -44.15 6.16 13.28
C LEU A 101 -44.85 7.40 13.85
N LEU A 102 -44.16 8.54 13.95
CA LEU A 102 -44.75 9.79 14.42
C LEU A 102 -45.93 10.23 13.54
N ARG A 103 -45.82 10.07 12.22
CA ARG A 103 -46.93 10.35 11.29
C ARG A 103 -48.14 9.47 11.57
N VAL A 104 -47.94 8.15 11.73
CA VAL A 104 -49.03 7.19 12.02
C VAL A 104 -49.66 7.45 13.39
N GLU A 105 -48.88 7.95 14.36
CA GLU A 105 -49.37 8.42 15.67
C GLU A 105 -50.08 9.78 15.63
N ALA A 106 -50.37 10.32 14.43
CA ALA A 106 -50.98 11.63 14.20
C ALA A 106 -50.16 12.84 14.71
N LYS A 107 -48.85 12.66 14.93
CA LYS A 107 -47.92 13.71 15.38
C LYS A 107 -47.24 14.39 14.18
N GLY A 108 -48.04 14.95 13.27
CA GLY A 108 -47.57 15.51 11.99
C GLY A 108 -46.46 16.56 12.10
N VAL A 109 -46.57 17.48 13.06
CA VAL A 109 -45.56 18.53 13.29
C VAL A 109 -44.24 17.92 13.77
N GLU A 110 -44.28 17.01 14.74
CA GLU A 110 -43.08 16.31 15.24
C GLU A 110 -42.45 15.43 14.16
N ALA A 111 -43.27 14.74 13.36
CA ALA A 111 -42.83 13.96 12.21
C ALA A 111 -42.10 14.84 11.19
N ALA A 112 -42.66 16.02 10.86
CA ALA A 112 -42.07 16.96 9.91
C ALA A 112 -40.75 17.55 10.42
N ASP A 113 -40.66 17.92 11.70
CA ASP A 113 -39.43 18.46 12.28
C ASP A 113 -38.33 17.39 12.36
N LYS A 114 -38.71 16.14 12.69
CA LYS A 114 -37.78 15.01 12.64
C LYS A 114 -37.36 14.70 11.20
N LEU A 115 -38.26 14.78 10.23
CA LEU A 115 -37.94 14.60 8.81
C LEU A 115 -36.97 15.68 8.32
N ALA A 116 -37.14 16.93 8.75
CA ALA A 116 -36.23 18.03 8.42
C ALA A 116 -34.78 17.73 8.80
N SER A 117 -34.56 17.03 9.92
CA SER A 117 -33.22 16.66 10.39
C SER A 117 -32.47 15.73 9.41
N THR A 118 -33.18 15.01 8.54
CA THR A 118 -32.59 14.10 7.55
C THR A 118 -32.04 14.83 6.33
N LYS A 119 -32.53 16.04 6.00
CA LYS A 119 -32.15 16.78 4.79
C LYS A 119 -30.64 16.98 4.67
N LYS A 120 -30.02 17.47 5.75
CA LYS A 120 -28.57 17.71 5.78
C LYS A 120 -27.77 16.43 5.58
N ILE A 121 -28.21 15.32 6.18
CA ILE A 121 -27.54 14.02 6.08
C ILE A 121 -27.61 13.50 4.65
N ILE A 122 -28.80 13.53 4.03
CA ILE A 122 -29.02 13.11 2.64
C ILE A 122 -28.21 13.99 1.67
N TRP A 123 -28.20 15.30 1.90
CA TRP A 123 -27.42 16.24 1.09
C TRP A 123 -25.92 15.95 1.16
N SER A 124 -25.37 15.81 2.38
CA SER A 124 -23.97 15.48 2.59
C SER A 124 -23.59 14.11 2.04
N ALA A 125 -24.50 13.12 2.11
CA ALA A 125 -24.31 11.83 1.46
C ALA A 125 -24.20 11.98 -0.06
N GLY A 126 -25.00 12.87 -0.67
CA GLY A 126 -24.87 13.23 -2.09
C GLY A 126 -23.52 13.86 -2.45
N GLU A 127 -22.97 14.71 -1.58
CA GLU A 127 -21.61 15.26 -1.79
C GLU A 127 -20.53 14.18 -1.67
N ALA A 128 -20.71 13.19 -0.79
CA ALA A 128 -19.76 12.09 -0.59
C ALA A 128 -19.87 10.97 -1.65
N LEU A 129 -21.00 10.90 -2.36
CA LEU A 129 -21.34 9.91 -3.39
C LEU A 129 -21.58 10.64 -4.71
N ALA A 130 -20.50 11.09 -5.35
CA ALA A 130 -20.57 11.97 -6.52
C ALA A 130 -21.45 11.44 -7.66
N ASP A 131 -21.43 10.13 -7.89
CA ASP A 131 -22.22 9.43 -8.91
C ASP A 131 -23.72 9.28 -8.53
N LYS A 132 -24.07 9.43 -7.25
CA LYS A 132 -25.45 9.41 -6.73
C LYS A 132 -25.95 10.81 -6.33
N LYS A 133 -25.10 11.84 -6.43
CA LYS A 133 -25.36 13.21 -5.94
C LYS A 133 -26.71 13.76 -6.39
N THR A 134 -26.96 13.74 -7.69
CA THR A 134 -28.20 14.28 -8.27
C THR A 134 -29.44 13.59 -7.70
N ARG A 135 -29.40 12.25 -7.56
CA ARG A 135 -30.53 11.47 -7.05
C ARG A 135 -30.81 11.78 -5.59
N LEU A 136 -29.77 11.82 -4.76
CA LEU A 136 -29.89 12.14 -3.33
C LEU A 136 -30.34 13.58 -3.09
N GLN A 137 -29.81 14.54 -3.85
CA GLN A 137 -30.20 15.96 -3.71
C GLN A 137 -31.58 16.26 -4.28
N ALA A 138 -32.04 15.50 -5.28
CA ALA A 138 -33.41 15.61 -5.80
C ALA A 138 -34.48 15.26 -4.75
N LEU A 139 -34.12 14.53 -3.67
CA LEU A 139 -35.03 14.20 -2.57
C LEU A 139 -35.41 15.42 -1.71
N MET A 140 -34.71 16.55 -1.81
CA MET A 140 -35.03 17.75 -1.02
C MET A 140 -36.46 18.24 -1.27
N GLY A 141 -36.88 18.30 -2.54
CA GLY A 141 -38.23 18.75 -2.92
C GLY A 141 -39.34 17.84 -2.38
N PRO A 142 -39.28 16.51 -2.58
CA PRO A 142 -40.19 15.57 -1.94
C PRO A 142 -40.23 15.69 -0.41
N ILE A 143 -39.08 15.85 0.25
CA ILE A 143 -39.01 16.03 1.71
C ILE A 143 -39.74 17.31 2.13
N ASP A 144 -39.50 18.43 1.44
CA ASP A 144 -40.16 19.71 1.75
C ASP A 144 -41.67 19.62 1.62
N LYS A 145 -42.17 18.97 0.55
CA LYS A 145 -43.61 18.73 0.36
C LYS A 145 -44.23 17.88 1.47
N LEU A 146 -43.54 16.82 1.91
CA LEU A 146 -44.00 15.98 3.02
C LEU A 146 -44.08 16.79 4.32
N MET A 147 -43.04 17.59 4.60
CA MET A 147 -43.01 18.43 5.80
C MET A 147 -44.14 19.47 5.80
N GLU A 148 -44.38 20.13 4.68
CA GLU A 148 -45.47 21.11 4.52
C GLU A 148 -46.83 20.46 4.72
N ALA A 149 -47.09 19.32 4.05
CA ALA A 149 -48.35 18.58 4.17
C ALA A 149 -48.62 18.16 5.62
N TRP A 150 -47.64 17.57 6.29
CA TRP A 150 -47.81 17.08 7.66
C TRP A 150 -47.94 18.21 8.68
N LYS A 151 -47.28 19.35 8.48
CA LYS A 151 -47.49 20.56 9.29
C LYS A 151 -48.88 21.16 9.08
N ALA A 152 -49.44 21.04 7.88
CA ALA A 152 -50.81 21.42 7.57
C ALA A 152 -51.86 20.38 8.04
N GLY A 153 -51.43 19.25 8.60
CA GLY A 153 -52.30 18.19 9.11
C GLY A 153 -52.73 17.14 8.08
N ASP A 154 -52.29 17.25 6.82
CA ASP A 154 -52.49 16.19 5.83
C ASP A 154 -51.43 15.11 6.02
N LEU A 155 -51.79 14.03 6.71
CA LEU A 155 -50.92 12.89 7.00
C LEU A 155 -51.04 11.77 5.96
N SER A 156 -51.77 11.96 4.86
CA SER A 156 -51.91 10.94 3.82
C SER A 156 -50.60 10.62 3.06
N PRO A 157 -49.69 11.59 2.80
CA PRO A 157 -48.44 11.30 2.10
C PRO A 157 -47.43 10.56 2.99
N THR A 158 -46.72 9.59 2.44
CA THR A 158 -45.73 8.75 3.16
C THR A 158 -44.30 9.07 2.72
N THR A 159 -43.34 8.61 3.52
CA THR A 159 -41.91 8.69 3.19
C THR A 159 -41.45 7.68 2.12
N ASP A 160 -42.34 6.90 1.51
CA ASP A 160 -41.98 5.74 0.67
C ASP A 160 -41.08 6.10 -0.51
N THR A 161 -41.33 7.21 -1.19
CA THR A 161 -40.49 7.66 -2.31
C THR A 161 -39.06 7.94 -1.84
N VAL A 162 -38.90 8.61 -0.69
CA VAL A 162 -37.59 8.92 -0.10
C VAL A 162 -36.91 7.63 0.36
N ARG A 163 -37.65 6.73 1.02
CA ARG A 163 -37.14 5.44 1.51
C ARG A 163 -36.63 4.57 0.35
N LYS A 164 -37.44 4.36 -0.69
CA LYS A 164 -37.11 3.53 -1.85
C LYS A 164 -35.87 4.03 -2.59
N GLU A 165 -35.73 5.35 -2.73
CA GLU A 165 -34.54 5.93 -3.38
C GLU A 165 -33.26 5.68 -2.56
N LEU A 166 -33.33 5.85 -1.24
CA LEU A 166 -32.20 5.55 -0.35
C LEU A 166 -31.84 4.06 -0.34
N GLU A 167 -32.84 3.17 -0.37
CA GLU A 167 -32.64 1.72 -0.49
C GLU A 167 -32.01 1.34 -1.84
N ALA A 168 -32.44 1.96 -2.93
CA ALA A 168 -31.83 1.76 -4.25
C ALA A 168 -30.36 2.19 -4.26
N VAL A 169 -30.05 3.38 -3.74
CA VAL A 169 -28.66 3.86 -3.60
C VAL A 169 -27.84 2.91 -2.72
N LEU A 170 -28.39 2.42 -1.62
CA LEU A 170 -27.73 1.44 -0.75
C LEU A 170 -27.46 0.10 -1.43
N GLY A 171 -28.39 -0.36 -2.29
CA GLY A 171 -28.23 -1.57 -3.08
C GLY A 171 -27.10 -1.45 -4.10
N GLU A 172 -26.98 -0.29 -4.74
CA GLU A 172 -25.89 0.01 -5.67
C GLU A 172 -24.53 0.03 -4.96
N LEU A 173 -24.44 0.63 -3.77
CA LEU A 173 -23.22 0.61 -2.93
C LEU A 173 -22.83 -0.79 -2.41
N GLY A 174 -23.72 -1.77 -2.49
CA GLY A 174 -23.43 -3.16 -2.15
C GLY A 174 -22.77 -3.95 -3.27
N ASN A 175 -22.82 -3.43 -4.50
CA ASN A 175 -22.28 -4.05 -5.71
C ASN A 175 -20.99 -3.35 -6.22
N ASP A 176 -20.59 -2.24 -5.58
CA ASP A 176 -19.33 -1.51 -5.79
C ASP A 176 -18.21 -2.01 -4.86
#